data_AF-A0A6M1T6Y3-F1
#
_entry.id   AF-A0A6M1T6Y3-F1
#
_cell.length_a   1.000
_cell.length_b   1.000
_cell.length_c   1.000
_cell.angle_alpha   90.00
_cell.angle_beta   90.00
_cell.angle_gamma   90.00
#
_symmetry.space_group_name_H-M   'P 1'
#
loop_
_entity.id
_entity.type
_entity.pdbx_description
1 polymer ?
#
loop_
_entity_poly.entity_id
_entity_poly.type
_entity_poly.pdbx_seq_one_letter_code
_entity_poly.pdbx_strand_id
1 'polypeptide(L)'
;MPLTTFLLILVAGYVVFKLVGLTQSRGRLKFLGLTIAATIFLILQGFNFVSLFVSNATFTTTADFILEWGHITCLAFVLSSLAVFIRESKPVFAQFPMLYTGLPLLIVLSYFLVKDTYALKNWLIMIYQGGAITVSILMYSVYTYRRKQYALILIGSIIFLFSYLLYWYVPGIQPSYAWLWQLLLAAGLLTIVLGYEHTDTAVLTADS
;
A
#
# COMPACT_ATOMS: atom_id res chain seq x y z
N MET A 1 -21.28 6.29 -2.08
CA MET A 1 -20.96 6.79 -0.72
C MET A 1 -19.79 7.77 -0.82
N PRO A 2 -20.05 9.07 -1.04
CA PRO A 2 -19.00 10.06 -1.30
C PRO A 2 -18.15 10.38 -0.06
N LEU A 3 -18.72 10.29 1.14
CA LEU A 3 -18.07 10.68 2.40
C LEU A 3 -16.85 9.80 2.75
N THR A 4 -16.95 8.48 2.59
CA THR A 4 -15.83 7.57 2.90
C THR A 4 -14.70 7.68 1.88
N THR A 5 -15.04 7.90 0.62
CA THR A 5 -14.06 8.16 -0.45
C THR A 5 -13.32 9.48 -0.18
N PHE A 6 -14.05 10.51 0.25
CA PHE A 6 -13.47 11.79 0.65
C PHE A 6 -12.54 11.64 1.87
N LEU A 7 -12.96 10.88 2.89
CA LEU A 7 -12.11 10.57 4.05
C LEU A 7 -10.82 9.86 3.62
N LEU A 8 -10.92 8.88 2.71
CA LEU A 8 -9.75 8.19 2.17
C LEU A 8 -8.79 9.13 1.43
N ILE A 9 -9.29 10.13 0.71
CA ILE A 9 -8.45 11.16 0.09
C ILE A 9 -7.69 11.95 1.16
N LEU A 10 -8.38 12.40 2.22
CA LEU A 10 -7.74 13.14 3.31
C LEU A 10 -6.66 12.30 4.01
N VAL A 11 -6.98 11.04 4.31
CA VAL A 11 -6.03 10.11 4.94
C VAL A 11 -4.85 9.82 4.02
N ALA A 12 -5.09 9.56 2.73
CA ALA A 12 -4.01 9.37 1.76
C ALA A 12 -3.12 10.61 1.63
N GLY A 13 -3.70 11.81 1.63
CA GLY A 13 -2.95 13.07 1.62
C GLY A 13 -2.06 13.24 2.84
N TYR A 14 -2.60 12.94 4.03
CA TYR A 14 -1.83 12.93 5.28
C TYR A 14 -0.68 11.91 5.26
N VAL A 15 -0.95 10.69 4.78
CA VAL A 15 0.04 9.62 4.62
C VAL A 15 1.17 10.05 3.70
N VAL A 16 0.86 10.64 2.54
CA VAL A 16 1.86 11.18 1.61
C VAL A 16 2.72 12.23 2.29
N PHE A 17 2.11 13.22 2.95
CA PHE A 17 2.83 14.28 3.64
C PHE A 17 3.83 13.72 4.67
N LYS A 18 3.39 12.76 5.49
CA LYS A 18 4.25 12.12 6.50
C LYS A 18 5.37 11.29 5.88
N LEU A 19 5.08 10.49 4.86
CA LEU A 19 6.07 9.66 4.19
C LEU A 19 7.13 10.51 3.45
N VAL A 20 6.76 11.68 2.92
CA VAL A 20 7.71 12.64 2.33
C VAL A 20 8.71 13.12 3.38
N GLY A 21 8.26 13.46 4.59
CA GLY A 21 9.13 13.79 5.71
C GLY A 21 10.11 12.67 6.06
N LEU A 22 9.62 11.43 6.16
CA LEU A 22 10.44 10.24 6.45
C LEU A 22 11.46 9.92 5.34
N THR A 23 11.13 10.23 4.08
CA THR A 23 12.06 10.04 2.96
C THR A 23 13.29 10.92 3.09
N GLN A 24 13.17 12.09 3.75
CA GLN A 24 14.27 13.02 3.94
C GLN A 24 15.17 12.66 5.14
N SER A 25 14.66 11.95 6.17
CA SER A 25 15.37 11.68 7.43
C SER A 25 16.35 10.50 7.38
N ARG A 26 15.92 9.27 7.04
CA ARG A 26 16.80 8.07 6.89
C ARG A 26 16.17 7.00 5.98
N GLY A 27 16.99 6.30 5.19
CA GLY A 27 16.53 5.19 4.34
C GLY A 27 15.75 5.65 3.10
N ARG A 28 16.34 6.57 2.33
CA ARG A 28 15.71 7.25 1.19
C ARG A 28 14.94 6.30 0.26
N LEU A 29 15.52 5.17 -0.13
CA LEU A 29 14.91 4.36 -1.19
C LEU A 29 13.65 3.61 -0.76
N LYS A 30 13.58 3.07 0.47
CA LYS A 30 12.39 2.36 0.94
C LYS A 30 11.20 3.31 1.10
N PHE A 31 11.41 4.46 1.75
CA PHE A 31 10.36 5.46 1.89
C PHE A 31 10.03 6.16 0.58
N LEU A 32 10.97 6.26 -0.37
CA LEU A 32 10.69 6.73 -1.72
C LEU A 32 9.69 5.80 -2.45
N GLY A 33 9.87 4.49 -2.35
CA GLY A 33 8.89 3.53 -2.91
C GLY A 33 7.50 3.70 -2.30
N LEU A 34 7.41 3.81 -0.97
CA LEU A 34 6.13 4.02 -0.29
C LEU A 34 5.49 5.38 -0.57
N THR A 35 6.27 6.46 -0.68
CA THR A 35 5.75 7.79 -1.01
C THR A 35 5.18 7.83 -2.43
N ILE A 36 5.87 7.23 -3.39
CA ILE A 36 5.37 7.12 -4.78
C ILE A 36 4.07 6.32 -4.78
N ALA A 37 4.03 5.15 -4.12
CA ALA A 37 2.82 4.35 -4.01
C ALA A 37 1.65 5.13 -3.36
N ALA A 38 1.91 5.84 -2.26
CA ALA A 38 0.90 6.64 -1.57
C ALA A 38 0.40 7.81 -2.43
N THR A 39 1.28 8.43 -3.22
CA THR A 39 0.94 9.53 -4.13
C THR A 39 0.07 9.02 -5.27
N ILE A 40 0.42 7.88 -5.86
CA ILE A 40 -0.43 7.22 -6.86
C ILE A 40 -1.79 6.91 -6.23
N PHE A 41 -1.81 6.28 -5.06
CA PHE A 41 -3.06 5.95 -4.37
C PHE A 41 -3.95 7.18 -4.11
N LEU A 42 -3.37 8.31 -3.70
CA LEU A 42 -4.09 9.58 -3.55
C LEU A 42 -4.74 10.03 -4.86
N ILE A 43 -3.99 9.98 -5.97
CA ILE A 43 -4.50 10.34 -7.31
C ILE A 43 -5.68 9.42 -7.68
N LEU A 44 -5.56 8.11 -7.46
CA LEU A 44 -6.64 7.16 -7.76
C LEU A 44 -7.91 7.43 -6.94
N GLN A 45 -7.77 7.73 -5.65
CA GLN A 45 -8.93 8.11 -4.84
C GLN A 45 -9.57 9.42 -5.34
N GLY A 46 -8.76 10.36 -5.83
CA GLY A 46 -9.24 11.56 -6.51
C GLY A 46 -10.07 11.24 -7.76
N PHE A 47 -9.58 10.36 -8.64
CA PHE A 47 -10.32 9.91 -9.83
C PHE A 47 -11.62 9.20 -9.47
N ASN A 48 -11.56 8.29 -8.49
CA ASN A 48 -12.74 7.57 -7.98
C ASN A 48 -13.77 8.52 -7.35
N PHE A 49 -13.32 9.62 -6.74
CA PHE A 49 -14.24 10.63 -6.21
C PHE A 49 -14.90 11.43 -7.33
N VAL A 50 -14.14 11.87 -8.34
CA VAL A 50 -14.70 12.62 -9.48
C VAL A 50 -15.68 11.76 -10.29
N SER A 51 -15.41 10.47 -10.47
CA SER A 51 -16.32 9.56 -11.20
C SER A 51 -17.70 9.41 -10.55
N LEU A 52 -17.83 9.67 -9.24
CA LEU A 52 -19.13 9.68 -8.56
C LEU A 52 -20.02 10.86 -8.99
N PHE A 53 -19.45 11.94 -9.52
CA PHE A 53 -20.17 13.15 -9.92
C PHE A 53 -20.31 13.31 -11.44
N VAL A 54 -19.52 12.58 -12.22
CA VAL A 54 -19.49 12.67 -13.68
C VAL A 54 -20.16 11.43 -14.27
N SER A 55 -21.37 11.59 -14.83
CA SER A 55 -22.16 10.52 -15.45
C SER A 55 -21.84 10.27 -16.93
N ASN A 56 -20.67 10.70 -17.42
CA ASN A 56 -20.28 10.55 -18.82
C ASN A 56 -19.62 9.17 -19.06
N ALA A 57 -20.18 8.36 -19.96
CA ALA A 57 -19.68 7.03 -20.30
C ALA A 57 -18.23 6.99 -20.80
N THR A 58 -17.75 8.04 -21.49
CA THR A 58 -16.35 8.11 -21.92
C THR A 58 -15.43 8.41 -20.73
N PHE A 59 -15.91 9.17 -19.75
CA PHE A 59 -15.16 9.45 -18.53
C PHE A 59 -15.07 8.22 -17.64
N THR A 60 -16.16 7.48 -17.44
CA THR A 60 -16.18 6.28 -16.59
C THR A 60 -15.25 5.20 -17.12
N THR A 61 -15.29 4.91 -18.42
CA THR A 61 -14.38 3.94 -19.06
C THR A 61 -12.91 4.33 -18.95
N THR A 62 -12.61 5.62 -19.12
CA THR A 62 -11.24 6.14 -18.93
C THR A 62 -10.80 6.07 -17.48
N ALA A 63 -11.68 6.39 -16.53
CA ALA A 63 -11.41 6.33 -15.11
C ALA A 63 -11.15 4.88 -14.66
N ASP A 64 -11.95 3.92 -15.09
CA ASP A 64 -11.77 2.50 -14.75
C ASP A 64 -10.40 1.98 -15.21
N PHE A 65 -9.98 2.36 -16.42
CA PHE A 65 -8.65 2.04 -16.94
C PHE A 65 -7.54 2.66 -16.08
N ILE A 66 -7.65 3.94 -15.72
CA ILE A 66 -6.67 4.63 -14.87
C ILE A 66 -6.61 3.99 -13.48
N LEU A 67 -7.76 3.67 -12.88
CA LEU A 67 -7.85 3.05 -11.56
C LEU A 67 -7.15 1.69 -11.53
N GLU A 68 -7.43 0.86 -12.52
CA GLU A 68 -6.81 -0.45 -12.68
C GLU A 68 -5.28 -0.39 -12.78
N TRP A 69 -4.77 0.39 -13.74
CA TRP A 69 -3.33 0.54 -13.95
C TRP A 69 -2.66 1.20 -12.74
N GLY A 70 -3.35 2.16 -12.13
CA GLY A 70 -2.93 2.79 -10.90
C GLY A 70 -2.77 1.81 -9.75
N HIS A 71 -3.71 0.89 -9.56
CA HIS A 71 -3.64 -0.09 -8.48
C HIS A 71 -2.44 -1.03 -8.66
N ILE A 72 -2.16 -1.45 -9.88
CA ILE A 72 -1.05 -2.36 -10.20
C ILE A 72 0.29 -1.65 -10.02
N THR A 73 0.41 -0.42 -10.51
CA THR A 73 1.63 0.40 -10.34
C THR A 73 1.89 0.71 -8.86
N CYS A 74 0.86 1.14 -8.13
CA CYS A 74 0.92 1.36 -6.68
C CYS A 74 1.44 0.11 -5.96
N LEU A 75 0.87 -1.05 -6.27
CA LEU A 75 1.24 -2.32 -5.66
C LEU A 75 2.68 -2.72 -5.98
N ALA A 76 3.14 -2.51 -7.22
CA ALA A 76 4.50 -2.79 -7.62
C ALA A 76 5.52 -1.96 -6.82
N PHE A 77 5.22 -0.69 -6.54
CA PHE A 77 6.03 0.17 -5.68
C PHE A 77 6.01 -0.28 -4.20
N VAL A 78 4.85 -0.70 -3.68
CA VAL A 78 4.76 -1.27 -2.31
C VAL A 78 5.62 -2.51 -2.18
N LEU A 79 5.51 -3.46 -3.11
CA LEU A 79 6.32 -4.68 -3.11
C LEU A 79 7.81 -4.38 -3.24
N SER A 80 8.17 -3.43 -4.10
CA SER A 80 9.57 -3.01 -4.28
C SER A 80 10.12 -2.39 -2.99
N SER A 81 9.33 -1.56 -2.31
CA SER A 81 9.71 -1.02 -1.00
C SER A 81 9.86 -2.11 0.05
N LEU A 82 8.94 -3.07 0.12
CA LEU A 82 9.03 -4.19 1.05
C LEU A 82 10.29 -5.03 0.78
N ALA A 83 10.64 -5.25 -0.48
CA ALA A 83 11.87 -5.94 -0.84
C ALA A 83 13.12 -5.18 -0.33
N VAL A 84 13.13 -3.85 -0.40
CA VAL A 84 14.20 -3.03 0.20
C VAL A 84 14.24 -3.21 1.73
N PHE A 85 13.09 -3.17 2.41
CA PHE A 85 13.03 -3.43 3.86
C PHE A 85 13.59 -4.80 4.23
N ILE A 86 13.23 -5.86 3.50
CA ILE A 86 13.73 -7.21 3.71
C ILE A 86 15.24 -7.28 3.47
N ARG A 87 15.74 -6.60 2.43
CA ARG A 87 17.18 -6.55 2.15
C ARG A 87 17.94 -5.91 3.30
N GLU A 88 17.49 -4.73 3.75
CA GLU A 88 18.12 -3.99 4.85
C GLU A 88 18.01 -4.73 6.19
N SER A 89 17.05 -5.65 6.34
CA SER A 89 16.92 -6.48 7.55
C SER A 89 18.07 -7.48 7.76
N LYS A 90 18.80 -7.80 6.70
CA LYS A 90 19.85 -8.83 6.67
C LYS A 90 21.24 -8.22 6.80
N PRO A 91 22.22 -8.93 7.38
CA PRO A 91 23.61 -8.48 7.41
C PRO A 91 24.18 -8.37 6.00
N VAL A 92 25.13 -7.45 5.77
CA VAL A 92 25.62 -7.04 4.44
C VAL A 92 26.01 -8.22 3.55
N PHE A 93 26.65 -9.25 4.10
CA PHE A 93 27.08 -10.44 3.36
C PHE A 93 25.93 -11.34 2.87
N ALA A 94 24.76 -11.27 3.49
CA ALA A 94 23.56 -12.03 3.13
C ALA A 94 22.53 -11.19 2.34
N GLN A 95 22.89 -9.94 1.99
CA GLN A 95 22.05 -9.07 1.18
C GLN A 95 22.15 -9.48 -0.28
N PHE A 96 21.00 -9.70 -0.90
CA PHE A 96 20.93 -9.86 -2.35
C PHE A 96 21.20 -8.51 -3.05
N PRO A 97 21.56 -8.52 -4.35
CA PRO A 97 21.84 -7.30 -5.12
C PRO A 97 20.67 -6.31 -5.10
N MET A 98 20.98 -5.02 -5.02
CA MET A 98 19.97 -3.97 -4.94
C MET A 98 19.02 -3.97 -6.14
N LEU A 99 19.50 -4.34 -7.33
CA LEU A 99 18.69 -4.42 -8.54
C LEU A 99 17.48 -5.35 -8.35
N TYR A 100 17.60 -6.42 -7.56
CA TYR A 100 16.51 -7.37 -7.36
C TYR A 100 15.37 -6.81 -6.49
N THR A 101 15.59 -5.73 -5.73
CA THR A 101 14.49 -5.09 -5.01
C THR A 101 13.51 -4.38 -5.96
N GLY A 102 13.93 -4.06 -7.19
CA GLY A 102 13.09 -3.46 -8.23
C GLY A 102 12.36 -4.48 -9.10
N LEU A 103 12.57 -5.80 -8.91
CA LEU A 103 11.89 -6.83 -9.71
C LEU A 103 10.36 -6.72 -9.68
N PRO A 104 9.69 -6.36 -8.57
CA PRO A 104 8.24 -6.20 -8.58
C PRO A 104 7.73 -5.13 -9.56
N LEU A 105 8.57 -4.19 -10.01
CA LEU A 105 8.20 -3.22 -11.06
C LEU A 105 7.96 -3.90 -12.42
N LEU A 106 8.55 -5.08 -12.66
CA LEU A 106 8.26 -5.86 -13.86
C LEU A 106 6.80 -6.30 -13.94
N ILE A 107 6.06 -6.29 -12.83
CA ILE A 107 4.61 -6.56 -12.82
C ILE A 107 3.86 -5.58 -13.72
N VAL A 108 4.30 -4.31 -13.76
CA VAL A 108 3.66 -3.28 -14.60
C VAL A 108 3.83 -3.62 -16.08
N LEU A 109 5.01 -4.11 -16.47
CA LEU A 109 5.28 -4.54 -17.85
C LEU A 109 4.58 -5.86 -18.18
N SER A 110 4.59 -6.82 -17.25
CA SER A 110 3.93 -8.12 -17.47
C SER A 110 2.42 -7.98 -17.58
N TYR A 111 1.83 -6.98 -16.91
CA TYR A 111 0.40 -6.72 -17.00
C TYR A 111 -0.06 -6.34 -18.42
N PHE A 112 0.79 -5.66 -19.20
CA PHE A 112 0.52 -5.36 -20.61
C PHE A 112 0.29 -6.62 -21.45
N LEU A 113 0.96 -7.73 -21.09
CA LEU A 113 0.89 -9.00 -21.82
C LEU A 113 -0.34 -9.84 -21.47
N VAL A 114 -1.07 -9.52 -20.39
CA VAL A 114 -2.18 -10.34 -19.84
C VAL A 114 -3.54 -9.67 -20.02
N LYS A 115 -3.58 -8.53 -20.74
CA LYS A 115 -4.71 -7.60 -20.83
C LYS A 115 -6.07 -8.24 -21.20
N ASP A 116 -6.07 -9.35 -21.94
CA ASP A 116 -7.30 -9.92 -22.51
C ASP A 116 -8.01 -10.95 -21.61
N THR A 117 -7.49 -11.28 -20.43
CA THR A 117 -8.10 -12.28 -19.53
C THR A 117 -8.55 -11.69 -18.19
N TYR A 118 -9.82 -11.27 -18.09
CA TYR A 118 -10.40 -10.68 -16.87
C TYR A 118 -10.22 -11.53 -15.59
N ALA A 119 -10.39 -12.86 -15.70
CA ALA A 119 -10.26 -13.76 -14.54
C ALA A 119 -8.82 -13.79 -14.00
N LEU A 120 -7.84 -13.88 -14.90
CA LEU A 120 -6.42 -13.98 -14.56
C LEU A 120 -5.94 -12.68 -13.91
N LYS A 121 -6.39 -11.53 -14.41
CA LYS A 121 -6.17 -10.22 -13.81
C LYS A 121 -6.61 -10.16 -12.34
N ASN A 122 -7.84 -10.56 -12.05
CA ASN A 122 -8.38 -10.46 -10.69
C ASN A 122 -7.61 -11.37 -9.71
N TRP A 123 -7.27 -12.58 -10.14
CA TRP A 123 -6.44 -13.49 -9.35
C TRP A 123 -5.04 -12.93 -9.11
N LEU A 124 -4.44 -12.33 -10.12
CA LEU A 124 -3.11 -11.76 -10.04
C LEU A 124 -3.08 -10.56 -9.06
N ILE A 125 -4.07 -9.67 -9.12
CA ILE A 125 -4.20 -8.56 -8.14
C ILE A 125 -4.43 -9.11 -6.73
N MET A 126 -5.31 -10.09 -6.57
CA MET A 126 -5.59 -10.73 -5.27
C MET A 126 -4.32 -11.36 -4.67
N ILE A 127 -3.59 -12.15 -5.45
CA ILE A 127 -2.35 -12.81 -5.02
C ILE A 127 -1.29 -11.77 -4.65
N TYR A 128 -1.13 -10.71 -5.44
CA TYR A 128 -0.13 -9.71 -5.14
C TYR A 128 -0.47 -8.85 -3.92
N GLN A 129 -1.74 -8.46 -3.75
CA GLN A 129 -2.18 -7.71 -2.57
C GLN A 129 -2.03 -8.57 -1.32
N GLY A 130 -2.52 -9.81 -1.36
CA GLY A 130 -2.39 -10.77 -0.28
C GLY A 130 -0.92 -11.03 0.06
N GLY A 131 -0.08 -11.26 -0.96
CA GLY A 131 1.37 -11.45 -0.80
C GLY A 131 2.06 -10.27 -0.13
N ALA A 132 1.77 -9.04 -0.55
CA ALA A 132 2.33 -7.83 0.07
C ALA A 132 1.95 -7.73 1.57
N ILE A 133 0.68 -8.00 1.90
CA ILE A 133 0.18 -7.97 3.28
C ILE A 133 0.83 -9.08 4.11
N THR A 134 0.86 -10.32 3.63
CA THR A 134 1.47 -11.46 4.31
C THR A 134 2.95 -11.21 4.58
N VAL A 135 3.69 -10.72 3.59
CA VAL A 135 5.11 -10.37 3.74
C VAL A 135 5.30 -9.26 4.77
N SER A 136 4.47 -8.21 4.74
CA SER A 136 4.48 -7.14 5.74
C SER A 136 4.28 -7.69 7.16
N ILE A 137 3.26 -8.52 7.37
CA ILE A 137 2.97 -9.13 8.68
C ILE A 137 4.15 -9.98 9.17
N LEU A 138 4.69 -10.85 8.32
CA LEU A 138 5.83 -11.71 8.69
C LEU A 138 7.05 -10.88 9.10
N MET A 139 7.40 -9.87 8.28
CA MET A 139 8.52 -8.99 8.53
C MET A 139 8.36 -8.21 9.84
N TYR A 140 7.21 -7.54 10.02
CA TYR A 140 6.96 -6.74 11.22
C TYR A 140 6.72 -7.59 12.46
N SER A 141 6.30 -8.84 12.35
CA SER A 141 6.23 -9.77 13.48
C SER A 141 7.64 -10.06 14.03
N VAL A 142 8.60 -10.38 13.15
CA VAL A 142 10.00 -10.60 13.54
C VAL A 142 10.63 -9.33 14.11
N TYR A 143 10.34 -8.16 13.53
CA TYR A 143 10.84 -6.88 14.05
C TYR A 143 10.24 -6.54 15.41
N THR A 144 8.95 -6.76 15.60
CA THR A 144 8.26 -6.51 16.88
C THR A 144 8.81 -7.40 17.98
N TYR A 145 9.14 -8.67 17.65
CA TYR A 145 9.79 -9.57 18.59
C TYR A 145 11.14 -9.02 19.09
N ARG A 146 11.92 -8.36 18.22
CA ARG A 146 13.20 -7.75 18.58
C ARG A 146 13.07 -6.38 19.26
N ARG A 147 12.12 -5.56 18.81
CA ARG A 147 11.90 -4.19 19.30
C ARG A 147 10.39 -3.89 19.31
N LYS A 148 9.83 -3.67 20.51
CA LYS A 148 8.40 -3.39 20.70
C LYS A 148 7.88 -2.15 19.94
N GLN A 149 8.77 -1.25 19.55
CA GLN A 149 8.44 -0.04 18.77
C GLN A 149 7.73 -0.36 17.44
N TYR A 150 8.01 -1.52 16.83
CA TYR A 150 7.37 -1.94 15.56
C TYR A 150 5.95 -2.50 15.73
N ALA A 151 5.45 -2.66 16.97
CA ALA A 151 4.14 -3.24 17.24
C ALA A 151 2.99 -2.46 16.57
N LEU A 152 3.09 -1.12 16.50
CA LEU A 152 2.08 -0.30 15.83
C LEU A 152 2.00 -0.61 14.33
N ILE A 153 3.13 -0.79 13.66
CA ILE A 153 3.16 -1.13 12.23
C ILE A 153 2.59 -2.54 11.98
N LEU A 154 2.85 -3.47 12.91
CA LEU A 154 2.28 -4.81 12.86
C LEU A 154 0.74 -4.78 13.02
N ILE A 155 0.23 -4.03 13.99
CA ILE A 155 -1.22 -3.85 14.19
C ILE A 155 -1.86 -3.25 12.92
N GLY A 156 -1.24 -2.22 12.34
CA GLY A 156 -1.71 -1.64 11.07
C GLY A 156 -1.73 -2.65 9.92
N SER A 157 -0.72 -3.53 9.82
CA SER A 157 -0.67 -4.60 8.82
C SER A 157 -1.77 -5.66 9.01
N ILE A 158 -2.12 -5.97 10.27
CA ILE A 158 -3.24 -6.87 10.60
C ILE A 158 -4.59 -6.22 10.24
N ILE A 159 -4.77 -4.92 10.51
CA ILE A 159 -5.96 -4.17 10.10
C ILE A 159 -6.10 -4.19 8.57
N PHE A 160 -5.00 -4.04 7.83
CA PHE A 160 -4.98 -4.18 6.37
C PHE A 160 -5.41 -5.57 5.91
N LEU A 161 -4.98 -6.63 6.60
CA LEU A 161 -5.42 -7.99 6.31
C LEU A 161 -6.95 -8.12 6.46
N PHE A 162 -7.53 -7.57 7.52
CA PHE A 162 -8.98 -7.58 7.68
C PHE A 162 -9.69 -6.79 6.57
N SER A 163 -9.20 -5.60 6.21
CA SER A 163 -9.73 -4.83 5.08
C SER A 163 -9.70 -5.63 3.78
N TYR A 164 -8.58 -6.31 3.49
CA TYR A 164 -8.41 -7.19 2.33
C TYR A 164 -9.38 -8.38 2.35
N LEU A 165 -9.52 -9.06 3.49
CA LEU A 165 -10.44 -10.20 3.63
C LEU A 165 -11.89 -9.79 3.42
N LEU A 166 -12.30 -8.65 3.97
CA LEU A 166 -13.64 -8.10 3.77
C LEU A 166 -13.91 -7.73 2.31
N TYR A 167 -12.92 -7.16 1.62
CA TYR A 167 -13.06 -6.76 0.22
C TYR A 167 -13.22 -7.95 -0.73
N TRP A 168 -12.42 -9.01 -0.54
CA TRP A 168 -12.34 -10.14 -1.47
C TRP A 168 -13.26 -11.32 -1.14
N TYR A 169 -13.47 -11.63 0.14
CA TYR A 169 -14.09 -12.91 0.53
C TYR A 169 -15.48 -12.79 1.12
N VAL A 170 -15.94 -11.57 1.47
CA VAL A 170 -17.28 -11.39 2.05
C VAL A 170 -18.25 -10.87 0.98
N PRO A 171 -19.08 -11.75 0.38
CA PRO A 171 -20.09 -11.33 -0.57
C PRO A 171 -21.14 -10.44 0.12
N GLY A 172 -21.52 -9.34 -0.53
CA GLY A 172 -22.52 -8.38 -0.01
C GLY A 172 -21.93 -7.12 0.62
N ILE A 173 -20.64 -7.10 0.97
CA ILE A 173 -19.98 -5.87 1.44
C ILE A 173 -19.76 -4.87 0.30
N GLN A 174 -19.34 -5.35 -0.88
CA GLN A 174 -19.07 -4.52 -2.07
C GLN A 174 -20.25 -3.60 -2.46
N PRO A 175 -21.48 -4.10 -2.68
CA PRO A 175 -22.58 -3.25 -3.12
C PRO A 175 -23.22 -2.42 -1.99
N SER A 176 -23.31 -2.94 -0.76
CA SER A 176 -24.14 -2.34 0.30
C SER A 176 -23.35 -1.72 1.45
N TYR A 177 -22.16 -2.25 1.75
CA TYR A 177 -21.37 -1.87 2.94
C TYR A 177 -19.92 -1.48 2.58
N ALA A 178 -19.72 -0.89 1.40
CA ALA A 178 -18.39 -0.51 0.91
C ALA A 178 -17.62 0.40 1.88
N TRP A 179 -18.35 1.20 2.68
CA TRP A 179 -17.77 2.05 3.70
C TRP A 179 -16.95 1.29 4.75
N LEU A 180 -17.30 0.05 5.09
CA LEU A 180 -16.67 -0.70 6.17
C LEU A 180 -15.22 -1.06 5.86
N TRP A 181 -14.97 -1.64 4.68
CA TRP A 181 -13.61 -1.99 4.27
C TRP A 181 -12.76 -0.74 4.00
N GLN A 182 -13.38 0.35 3.52
CA GLN A 182 -12.72 1.63 3.29
C GLN A 182 -12.26 2.29 4.60
N LEU A 183 -13.08 2.24 5.65
CA LEU A 183 -12.69 2.75 6.97
C LEU A 183 -11.56 1.91 7.59
N LEU A 184 -11.61 0.59 7.45
CA LEU A 184 -10.52 -0.28 7.89
C LEU A 184 -9.23 0.00 7.11
N LEU A 185 -9.33 0.24 5.80
CA LEU A 185 -8.19 0.62 4.99
C LEU A 185 -7.59 1.96 5.45
N ALA A 186 -8.42 2.96 5.71
CA ALA A 186 -8.00 4.24 6.25
C ALA A 186 -7.31 4.10 7.61
N ALA A 187 -7.90 3.32 8.52
CA ALA A 187 -7.34 3.04 9.84
C ALA A 187 -5.99 2.31 9.74
N GLY A 188 -5.88 1.32 8.85
CA GLY A 188 -4.64 0.60 8.59
C GLY A 188 -3.52 1.51 8.07
N LEU A 189 -3.83 2.38 7.11
CA LEU A 189 -2.89 3.39 6.58
C LEU A 189 -2.37 4.32 7.69
N LEU A 190 -3.28 4.91 8.48
CA LEU A 190 -2.90 5.82 9.56
C LEU A 190 -2.04 5.11 10.61
N THR A 191 -2.44 3.92 11.03
CA THR A 191 -1.72 3.15 12.07
C THR A 191 -0.31 2.80 11.61
N ILE A 192 -0.13 2.42 10.34
CA ILE A 192 1.20 2.14 9.78
C ILE A 192 2.07 3.40 9.75
N VAL A 193 1.55 4.53 9.26
CA VAL A 193 2.32 5.78 9.17
C VAL A 193 2.73 6.30 10.55
N LEU A 194 1.80 6.30 11.51
CA LEU A 194 2.10 6.68 12.89
C LEU A 194 3.11 5.72 13.53
N GLY A 195 3.04 4.42 13.20
CA GLY A 195 4.02 3.44 13.61
C GLY A 195 5.43 3.73 13.05
N TYR A 196 5.54 4.18 11.81
CA TYR A 196 6.82 4.61 11.25
C TYR A 196 7.37 5.86 11.95
N GLU A 197 6.51 6.85 12.24
CA GLU A 197 6.92 8.07 12.96
C GLU A 197 7.40 7.76 14.39
N HIS A 198 6.69 6.87 15.09
CA HIS A 198 7.07 6.45 16.44
C HIS A 198 8.38 5.65 16.45
N THR A 199 8.61 4.80 15.45
CA THR A 199 9.86 4.03 15.35
C THR A 199 11.06 4.92 14.97
N ASP A 200 10.89 5.91 14.09
CA ASP A 200 11.97 6.83 13.70
C ASP A 200 12.40 7.71 14.89
N THR A 201 11.44 8.29 15.61
CA THR A 201 11.71 9.11 16.81
C THR A 201 12.40 8.31 17.92
N ALA A 202 11.95 7.09 18.18
CA ALA A 202 12.53 6.25 19.23
C ALA A 202 13.95 5.75 18.91
N VAL A 203 14.32 5.62 17.62
CA VAL A 203 15.69 5.32 17.21
C VAL A 203 16.59 6.54 17.39
N LEU A 204 16.11 7.74 17.05
CA LEU A 204 16.88 8.98 17.23
C LEU A 204 17.25 9.22 18.70
N THR A 205 16.34 8.95 19.64
CA THR A 205 16.60 9.11 21.08
C THR A 205 17.49 8.03 21.67
N ALA A 206 17.69 6.90 20.99
CA ALA A 206 18.55 5.81 21.45
C ALA A 206 20.00 5.96 20.97
N ASP A 207 20.22 6.72 19.89
CA ASP A 207 21.54 7.03 19.31
C ASP A 207 22.17 8.31 19.91
N SER A 208 21.43 9.06 20.76
CA SER A 208 21.87 10.28 21.47
C SER A 208 22.24 10.02 22.92
#